data_AF-A0A3A5JIH0-F1
#
_entry.id   AF-A0A3A5JIH0-F1
#
_cell.length_a   1.000
_cell.length_b   1.000
_cell.length_c   1.000
_cell.angle_alpha   90.00
_cell.angle_beta   90.00
_cell.angle_gamma   90.00
#
_symmetry.space_group_name_H-M   'P 1'
#
loop_
_entity.id
_entity.type
_entity.pdbx_description
1 polymer ?
#
loop_
_entity_poly.entity_id
_entity_poly.type
_entity_poly.pdbx_seq_one_letter_code
_entity_poly.pdbx_strand_id
1 'polypeptide(L)'
;MRRRLDLFGTIHFDRLSKVEDELTDYVREADADAVFIEWPTDTITGRMAARAAIRVPLVLLGGIVLNLMRSPYYLLFNRRFDSTEHVATERLSPETPVHSVDRSLVSVMTESGPLAIALSWLVLIAFLVIAPIQTAVTVGVLLAVGVGFRLVFRRDRSLAAVVGTLVAVAGILATAWFDIEATAGLLLLVALPLAGAVVVSLNPGKILRGSARLGLVALFGWLVLSTDLVVGWFVMGSYAAIGQFAHRTLDTRNEHMLDRMTTIADENGYDTMVLVTGLAHVSGLGERATGHSLRVSRTYTPRWLRTGTIDDDPEFEPDEEQRRVSRDHPIQPGSTGRRAAASLVDLTAVMVLTWALARGLDLVPGLRSETGFVLVGFALIAFGYHLGLEAAFGRTLGKRLTRLVVTDEEGYEPSRRACLVRNLVRPVDFLIFYFVGFVTMGLTKRRQRLGDLLAGTEVRKVD
;
A
#
# COMPACT_ATOMS: atom_id res chain seq x y z
N MET A 1 39.07 0.44 -13.69
CA MET A 1 38.63 -0.01 -12.35
C MET A 1 37.12 -0.17 -12.41
N ARG A 2 36.53 -1.21 -11.81
CA ARG A 2 35.05 -1.29 -11.71
C ARG A 2 34.61 -0.41 -10.54
N ARG A 3 33.67 0.49 -10.79
CA ARG A 3 33.10 1.35 -9.74
C ARG A 3 32.29 0.52 -8.77
N ARG A 4 32.24 0.96 -7.53
CA ARG A 4 31.47 0.30 -6.48
C ARG A 4 30.02 0.75 -6.51
N LEU A 5 29.12 -0.22 -6.53
CA LEU A 5 27.68 -0.01 -6.42
C LEU A 5 27.16 -0.73 -5.17
N ASP A 6 26.51 -0.01 -4.27
CA ASP A 6 25.78 -0.58 -3.14
C ASP A 6 24.26 -0.42 -3.40
N LEU A 7 23.49 -1.50 -3.25
CA LEU A 7 22.05 -1.52 -3.53
C LEU A 7 21.26 -1.33 -2.23
N PHE A 8 20.36 -0.34 -2.18
CA PHE A 8 19.43 -0.16 -1.07
C PHE A 8 18.01 -0.56 -1.50
N GLY A 9 17.65 -1.81 -1.21
CA GLY A 9 16.34 -2.37 -1.53
C GLY A 9 15.31 -2.03 -0.47
N THR A 10 14.23 -1.36 -0.87
CA THR A 10 13.14 -0.96 0.03
C THR A 10 11.78 -1.26 -0.56
N ILE A 11 10.74 -1.17 0.28
CA ILE A 11 9.35 -1.28 -0.14
C ILE A 11 8.79 0.12 -0.15
N HIS A 12 8.03 0.43 -1.20
CA HIS A 12 7.36 1.73 -1.35
C HIS A 12 6.48 2.15 -0.14
N PHE A 13 6.13 1.21 0.75
CA PHE A 13 5.24 1.36 1.91
C PHE A 13 5.93 0.99 3.25
N ASP A 14 7.08 1.57 3.56
CA ASP A 14 7.70 1.48 4.90
C ASP A 14 7.54 2.81 5.67
N ARG A 15 7.90 2.84 6.95
CA ARG A 15 7.87 4.05 7.78
C ARG A 15 8.97 5.02 7.33
N LEU A 16 8.58 6.25 7.00
CA LEU A 16 9.51 7.27 6.51
C LEU A 16 10.73 7.49 7.41
N SER A 17 10.53 7.72 8.72
CA SER A 17 11.64 7.95 9.66
C SER A 17 12.62 6.78 9.71
N LYS A 18 12.10 5.55 9.64
CA LYS A 18 12.92 4.35 9.64
C LYS A 18 13.75 4.24 8.36
N VAL A 19 13.14 4.51 7.20
CA VAL A 19 13.86 4.48 5.91
C VAL A 19 14.89 5.61 5.85
N GLU A 20 14.58 6.79 6.39
CA GLU A 20 15.52 7.91 6.51
C GLU A 20 16.74 7.54 7.36
N ASP A 21 16.52 6.98 8.55
CA ASP A 21 17.61 6.54 9.44
C ASP A 21 18.46 5.46 8.78
N GLU A 22 17.83 4.38 8.29
CA GLU A 22 18.52 3.24 7.66
C GLU A 22 19.27 3.64 6.39
N LEU A 23 18.71 4.53 5.57
CA LEU A 23 19.36 5.01 4.35
C LEU A 23 20.54 5.93 4.68
N THR A 24 20.40 6.82 5.66
CA THR A 24 21.47 7.74 6.07
C THR A 24 22.69 6.97 6.59
N ASP A 25 22.45 5.99 7.46
CA ASP A 25 23.52 5.13 7.98
C ASP A 25 24.17 4.33 6.85
N TYR A 26 23.37 3.76 5.95
CA TYR A 26 23.87 2.97 4.82
C TYR A 26 24.73 3.77 3.84
N VAL A 27 24.30 5.01 3.52
CA VAL A 27 25.06 5.92 2.64
C VAL A 27 26.37 6.34 3.30
N ARG A 28 26.35 6.63 4.61
CA ARG A 28 27.55 6.99 5.37
C ARG A 28 28.54 5.84 5.49
N GLU A 29 28.07 4.63 5.78
CA GLU A 29 28.91 3.42 5.80
C GLU A 29 29.47 3.06 4.42
N ALA A 30 28.78 3.46 3.35
CA ALA A 30 29.25 3.30 1.98
C ALA A 30 30.34 4.30 1.59
N ASP A 31 30.45 5.44 2.28
CA ASP A 31 31.27 6.57 1.84
C ASP A 31 30.93 6.93 0.39
N ALA A 32 29.62 7.08 0.11
CA ALA A 32 29.11 7.19 -1.24
C ALA A 32 29.29 8.61 -1.81
N ASP A 33 29.91 8.70 -2.98
CA ASP A 33 30.08 9.94 -3.74
C ASP A 33 28.75 10.48 -4.26
N ALA A 34 27.79 9.58 -4.54
CA ALA A 34 26.46 9.93 -5.03
C ALA A 34 25.41 8.86 -4.71
N VAL A 35 24.16 9.32 -4.61
CA VAL A 35 22.99 8.46 -4.45
C VAL A 35 22.11 8.54 -5.69
N PHE A 36 21.74 7.38 -6.21
CA PHE A 36 20.84 7.23 -7.34
C PHE A 36 19.51 6.69 -6.86
N ILE A 37 18.42 7.14 -7.45
CA ILE A 37 17.08 6.69 -7.08
C ILE A 37 16.27 6.21 -8.29
N GLU A 38 15.53 5.10 -8.09
CA GLU A 38 14.47 4.63 -8.99
C GLU A 38 13.29 5.62 -8.99
N TRP A 39 13.50 6.77 -9.63
CA TRP A 39 12.50 7.79 -9.84
C TRP A 39 12.52 8.26 -11.29
N PRO A 40 11.34 8.52 -11.91
CA PRO A 40 11.27 8.96 -13.29
C PRO A 40 11.98 10.30 -13.51
N THR A 41 12.83 10.33 -14.53
CA THR A 41 13.49 11.56 -15.01
C THR A 41 12.59 12.39 -15.93
N ASP A 42 11.65 11.73 -16.60
CA ASP A 42 10.76 12.33 -17.58
C ASP A 42 9.44 12.82 -16.98
N THR A 43 9.02 14.02 -17.38
CA THR A 43 7.71 14.56 -17.01
C THR A 43 6.61 14.01 -17.92
N ILE A 44 5.54 13.48 -17.34
CA ILE A 44 4.41 12.93 -18.12
C ILE A 44 3.68 14.06 -18.86
N THR A 45 3.78 14.08 -20.19
CA THR A 45 3.06 15.02 -21.05
C THR A 45 1.68 14.49 -21.48
N GLY A 46 0.79 15.39 -21.91
CA GLY A 46 -0.52 15.00 -22.45
C GLY A 46 -0.41 14.13 -23.70
N ARG A 47 0.58 14.38 -24.56
CA ARG A 47 0.85 13.56 -25.76
C ARG A 47 1.30 12.15 -25.39
N MET A 48 2.15 12.01 -24.38
CA MET A 48 2.56 10.69 -23.88
C MET A 48 1.37 9.93 -23.31
N ALA A 49 0.54 10.58 -22.49
CA ALA A 49 -0.66 9.96 -21.94
C ALA A 49 -1.65 9.52 -23.04
N ALA A 50 -1.85 10.34 -24.08
CA ALA A 50 -2.70 9.99 -25.21
C ALA A 50 -2.15 8.80 -26.02
N ARG A 51 -0.82 8.78 -26.28
CA ARG A 51 -0.17 7.64 -26.95
C ARG A 51 -0.28 6.36 -26.12
N ALA A 52 -0.07 6.43 -24.81
CA ALA A 52 -0.24 5.29 -23.91
C ALA A 52 -1.68 4.79 -23.90
N ALA A 53 -2.68 5.69 -23.90
CA ALA A 53 -4.09 5.35 -23.96
C ALA A 53 -4.48 4.63 -25.26
N ILE A 54 -3.85 4.99 -26.39
CA ILE A 54 -4.09 4.33 -27.67
C ILE A 54 -3.35 2.99 -27.75
N ARG A 55 -2.11 2.91 -27.27
CA ARG A 55 -1.30 1.68 -27.37
C ARG A 55 -1.75 0.62 -26.38
N VAL A 56 -1.83 0.96 -25.11
CA VAL A 56 -2.11 -0.01 -24.04
C VAL A 56 -3.15 0.55 -23.05
N PRO A 57 -4.39 0.81 -23.50
CA PRO A 57 -5.43 1.45 -22.69
C PRO A 57 -5.68 0.73 -21.35
N LEU A 58 -5.69 -0.61 -21.37
CA LEU A 58 -5.95 -1.41 -20.18
C LEU A 58 -4.84 -1.25 -19.13
N VAL A 59 -3.58 -1.19 -19.58
CA VAL A 59 -2.41 -0.97 -18.73
C VAL A 59 -2.44 0.45 -18.15
N LEU A 60 -2.81 1.45 -18.96
CA LEU A 60 -2.96 2.83 -18.48
C LEU A 60 -4.05 2.95 -17.41
N LEU A 61 -5.21 2.33 -17.63
CA LEU A 61 -6.31 2.27 -16.65
C LEU A 61 -5.85 1.56 -15.37
N GLY A 62 -5.11 0.45 -15.52
CA GLY A 62 -4.45 -0.23 -14.40
C GLY A 62 -3.51 0.68 -13.63
N GLY A 63 -2.73 1.53 -14.31
CA GLY A 63 -1.88 2.54 -13.68
C GLY A 63 -2.66 3.58 -12.87
N ILE A 64 -3.84 4.00 -13.35
CA ILE A 64 -4.73 4.88 -12.58
C ILE A 64 -5.23 4.18 -11.32
N VAL A 65 -5.69 2.93 -11.45
CA VAL A 65 -6.14 2.10 -10.32
C VAL A 65 -5.01 1.95 -9.30
N LEU A 66 -3.81 1.58 -9.76
CA LEU A 66 -2.63 1.46 -8.92
C LEU A 66 -2.34 2.76 -8.17
N ASN A 67 -2.36 3.91 -8.85
CA ASN A 67 -2.15 5.21 -8.22
C ASN A 67 -3.23 5.53 -7.19
N LEU A 68 -4.49 5.30 -7.49
CA LEU A 68 -5.58 5.48 -6.52
C LEU A 68 -5.39 4.65 -5.26
N MET A 69 -4.81 3.46 -5.42
CA MET A 69 -4.50 2.60 -4.29
C MET A 69 -3.27 3.06 -3.51
N ARG A 70 -2.17 3.46 -4.17
CA ARG A 70 -0.93 3.84 -3.47
C ARG A 70 -1.03 5.20 -2.78
N SER A 71 -1.80 6.12 -3.36
CA SER A 71 -1.80 7.53 -2.98
C SER A 71 -2.25 7.82 -1.54
N PRO A 72 -3.31 7.18 -1.01
CA PRO A 72 -3.67 7.32 0.41
C PRO A 72 -2.54 6.90 1.35
N TYR A 73 -1.79 5.85 1.01
CA TYR A 73 -0.66 5.39 1.82
C TYR A 73 0.48 6.41 1.81
N TYR A 74 0.86 6.88 0.62
CA TYR A 74 1.92 7.88 0.51
C TYR A 74 1.57 9.14 1.29
N LEU A 75 0.35 9.66 1.15
CA LEU A 75 -0.05 10.84 1.92
C LEU A 75 0.00 10.58 3.43
N LEU A 76 -0.45 9.40 3.86
CA LEU A 76 -0.53 9.08 5.28
C LEU A 76 0.86 8.95 5.93
N PHE A 77 1.79 8.29 5.26
CA PHE A 77 3.15 8.05 5.77
C PHE A 77 4.11 9.20 5.49
N ASN A 78 4.03 9.78 4.29
CA ASN A 78 5.04 10.72 3.79
C ASN A 78 4.56 12.16 3.79
N ARG A 79 3.24 12.39 4.02
CA ARG A 79 2.56 13.69 3.83
C ARG A 79 2.76 14.26 2.41
N ARG A 80 3.13 13.38 1.49
CA ARG A 80 3.44 13.61 0.07
C ARG A 80 2.95 12.39 -0.68
N PHE A 81 2.79 12.49 -1.99
CA PHE A 81 2.35 11.36 -2.83
C PHE A 81 3.50 10.65 -3.52
N ASP A 82 4.69 10.92 -3.04
CA ASP A 82 5.89 10.27 -3.51
C ASP A 82 6.15 9.06 -2.63
N SER A 83 6.85 8.09 -3.19
CA SER A 83 7.20 6.88 -2.46
C SER A 83 8.13 7.21 -1.29
N THR A 84 8.14 6.33 -0.30
CA THR A 84 8.86 6.55 0.96
C THR A 84 10.35 6.76 0.71
N GLU A 85 10.92 5.99 -0.19
CA GLU A 85 12.31 6.07 -0.60
C GLU A 85 12.65 7.35 -1.36
N HIS A 86 11.71 7.91 -2.12
CA HIS A 86 11.91 9.20 -2.78
C HIS A 86 11.99 10.33 -1.77
N VAL A 87 11.04 10.37 -0.84
CA VAL A 87 11.03 11.37 0.21
C VAL A 87 12.23 11.23 1.14
N ALA A 88 12.65 10.00 1.46
CA ALA A 88 13.84 9.76 2.29
C ALA A 88 15.12 10.22 1.59
N THR A 89 15.28 9.89 0.30
CA THR A 89 16.47 10.29 -0.47
C THR A 89 16.57 11.81 -0.64
N GLU A 90 15.45 12.51 -0.85
CA GLU A 90 15.43 13.98 -0.89
C GLU A 90 15.89 14.65 0.41
N ARG A 91 15.82 13.95 1.54
CA ARG A 91 16.22 14.47 2.86
C ARG A 91 17.63 14.09 3.28
N LEU A 92 18.38 13.40 2.42
CA LEU A 92 19.80 13.16 2.64
C LEU A 92 20.57 14.49 2.69
N SER A 93 21.78 14.45 3.25
CA SER A 93 22.65 15.62 3.39
C SER A 93 22.80 16.36 2.05
N PRO A 94 22.78 17.70 2.03
CA PRO A 94 23.06 18.48 0.81
C PRO A 94 24.42 18.17 0.19
N GLU A 95 25.33 17.59 0.96
CA GLU A 95 26.68 17.22 0.55
C GLU A 95 26.71 15.96 -0.32
N THR A 96 25.64 15.16 -0.35
CA THR A 96 25.55 13.94 -1.16
C THR A 96 24.64 14.18 -2.38
N PRO A 97 25.19 14.27 -3.60
CA PRO A 97 24.40 14.43 -4.83
C PRO A 97 23.38 13.30 -5.03
N VAL A 98 22.13 13.68 -5.34
CA VAL A 98 21.04 12.74 -5.61
C VAL A 98 20.61 12.81 -7.07
N HIS A 99 20.54 11.66 -7.75
CA HIS A 99 20.21 11.57 -9.18
C HIS A 99 19.08 10.58 -9.45
N SER A 100 18.04 11.01 -10.16
CA SER A 100 16.97 10.14 -10.67
C SER A 100 17.43 9.41 -11.94
N VAL A 101 17.16 8.11 -12.05
CA VAL A 101 17.69 7.29 -13.17
C VAL A 101 16.66 6.46 -13.92
N ASP A 102 15.41 6.44 -13.47
CA ASP A 102 14.38 5.61 -14.07
C ASP A 102 13.53 6.38 -15.11
N ARG A 103 12.73 5.63 -15.87
CA ARG A 103 11.72 6.15 -16.80
C ARG A 103 10.33 6.00 -16.22
N SER A 104 9.47 6.96 -16.49
CA SER A 104 8.06 6.84 -16.13
C SER A 104 7.45 5.64 -16.86
N LEU A 105 6.65 4.85 -16.14
CA LEU A 105 5.93 3.72 -16.74
C LEU A 105 5.04 4.17 -17.90
N VAL A 106 4.52 5.41 -17.87
CA VAL A 106 3.74 5.97 -18.99
C VAL A 106 4.61 6.17 -20.24
N SER A 107 5.87 6.58 -20.09
CA SER A 107 6.83 6.64 -21.20
C SER A 107 7.08 5.25 -21.79
N VAL A 108 7.33 4.26 -20.92
CA VAL A 108 7.51 2.85 -21.35
C VAL A 108 6.25 2.31 -22.05
N MET A 109 5.05 2.66 -21.59
CA MET A 109 3.79 2.32 -22.27
C MET A 109 3.74 2.85 -23.70
N THR A 110 4.32 4.02 -23.96
CA THR A 110 4.37 4.58 -25.33
C THR A 110 5.26 3.76 -26.25
N GLU A 111 6.18 2.93 -25.76
CA GLU A 111 7.10 2.11 -26.58
C GLU A 111 6.65 0.64 -26.67
N SER A 112 5.44 0.33 -26.18
CA SER A 112 4.90 -1.04 -26.14
C SER A 112 4.91 -1.73 -27.51
N GLY A 113 5.41 -2.96 -27.54
CA GLY A 113 5.42 -3.80 -28.75
C GLY A 113 4.02 -4.28 -29.18
N PRO A 114 3.87 -4.81 -30.41
CA PRO A 114 2.58 -5.19 -31.00
C PRO A 114 1.76 -6.17 -30.16
N LEU A 115 2.41 -7.14 -29.50
CA LEU A 115 1.74 -8.12 -28.66
C LEU A 115 1.05 -7.49 -27.44
N ALA A 116 1.74 -6.54 -26.77
CA ALA A 116 1.18 -5.85 -25.61
C ALA A 116 -0.02 -4.97 -26.01
N ILE A 117 0.07 -4.31 -27.17
CA ILE A 117 -1.03 -3.53 -27.75
C ILE A 117 -2.23 -4.44 -28.04
N ALA A 118 -2.01 -5.54 -28.75
CA ALA A 118 -3.06 -6.49 -29.11
C ALA A 118 -3.77 -7.08 -27.88
N LEU A 119 -3.01 -7.54 -26.87
CA LEU A 119 -3.56 -8.08 -25.62
C LEU A 119 -4.36 -7.03 -24.86
N SER A 120 -3.85 -5.79 -24.76
CA SER A 120 -4.55 -4.71 -24.07
C SER A 120 -5.89 -4.39 -24.72
N TRP A 121 -5.95 -4.35 -26.06
CA TRP A 121 -7.19 -4.07 -26.78
C TRP A 121 -8.15 -5.25 -26.78
N LEU A 122 -7.64 -6.48 -26.95
CA LEU A 122 -8.46 -7.69 -26.93
C LEU A 122 -9.25 -7.80 -25.62
N VAL A 123 -8.59 -7.60 -24.48
CA VAL A 123 -9.26 -7.66 -23.17
C VAL A 123 -10.26 -6.51 -23.01
N LEU A 124 -9.89 -5.27 -23.38
CA LEU A 124 -10.81 -4.14 -23.31
C LEU A 124 -12.06 -4.34 -24.19
N ILE A 125 -11.88 -4.82 -25.42
CA ILE A 125 -12.98 -5.12 -26.34
C ILE A 125 -13.85 -6.25 -25.80
N ALA A 126 -13.26 -7.30 -25.22
CA ALA A 126 -14.03 -8.38 -24.60
C ALA A 126 -14.98 -7.84 -23.52
N PHE A 127 -14.51 -6.95 -22.65
CA PHE A 127 -15.36 -6.30 -21.65
C PHE A 127 -16.41 -5.37 -22.26
N LEU A 128 -16.08 -4.63 -23.31
CA LEU A 128 -17.05 -3.79 -24.04
C LEU A 128 -18.12 -4.62 -24.77
N VAL A 129 -17.81 -5.84 -25.21
CA VAL A 129 -18.78 -6.76 -25.82
C VAL A 129 -19.68 -7.40 -24.76
N ILE A 130 -19.11 -7.82 -23.63
CA ILE A 130 -19.86 -8.48 -22.54
C ILE A 130 -20.74 -7.48 -21.78
N ALA A 131 -20.21 -6.29 -21.47
CA ALA A 131 -20.90 -5.28 -20.68
C ALA A 131 -20.55 -3.85 -21.16
N PRO A 132 -21.12 -3.40 -22.30
CA PRO A 132 -20.72 -2.15 -22.96
C PRO A 132 -20.91 -0.92 -22.06
N ILE A 133 -22.08 -0.79 -21.43
CA ILE A 133 -22.42 0.39 -20.63
C ILE A 133 -21.56 0.44 -19.36
N GLN A 134 -21.50 -0.66 -18.60
CA GLN A 134 -20.72 -0.73 -17.35
C GLN A 134 -19.23 -0.49 -17.61
N THR A 135 -18.68 -1.07 -18.67
CA THR A 135 -17.28 -0.89 -19.05
C THR A 135 -17.00 0.55 -19.49
N ALA A 136 -17.85 1.13 -20.35
CA ALA A 136 -17.68 2.51 -20.82
C ALA A 136 -17.76 3.53 -19.66
N VAL A 137 -18.72 3.36 -18.75
CA VAL A 137 -18.84 4.20 -17.54
C VAL A 137 -17.61 4.04 -16.66
N THR A 138 -17.14 2.81 -16.42
CA THR A 138 -15.96 2.56 -15.58
C THR A 138 -14.70 3.21 -16.16
N VAL A 139 -14.49 3.08 -17.48
CA VAL A 139 -13.40 3.78 -18.19
C VAL A 139 -13.52 5.29 -18.02
N GLY A 140 -14.71 5.86 -18.24
CA GLY A 140 -14.96 7.29 -18.07
C GLY A 140 -14.65 7.78 -16.64
N VAL A 141 -15.10 7.05 -15.63
CA VAL A 141 -14.83 7.35 -14.21
C VAL A 141 -13.35 7.26 -13.91
N LEU A 142 -12.65 6.19 -14.31
CA LEU A 142 -11.22 6.04 -14.08
C LEU A 142 -10.43 7.16 -14.75
N LEU A 143 -10.76 7.53 -15.99
CA LEU A 143 -10.11 8.64 -16.67
C LEU A 143 -10.38 9.99 -15.99
N ALA A 144 -11.64 10.26 -15.62
CA ALA A 144 -12.01 11.49 -14.92
C ALA A 144 -11.30 11.61 -13.56
N VAL A 145 -11.26 10.51 -12.79
CA VAL A 145 -10.53 10.44 -11.53
C VAL A 145 -9.03 10.61 -11.77
N GLY A 146 -8.44 9.92 -12.75
CA GLY A 146 -7.01 10.06 -13.07
C GLY A 146 -6.60 11.46 -13.53
N VAL A 147 -7.48 12.16 -14.25
CA VAL A 147 -7.28 13.57 -14.65
C VAL A 147 -7.49 14.51 -13.46
N GLY A 148 -8.58 14.35 -12.72
CA GLY A 148 -8.88 15.14 -11.53
C GLY A 148 -7.77 15.03 -10.50
N PHE A 149 -7.28 13.82 -10.27
CA PHE A 149 -6.12 13.54 -9.42
C PHE A 149 -4.90 14.36 -9.86
N ARG A 150 -4.53 14.34 -11.15
CA ARG A 150 -3.43 15.16 -11.68
C ARG A 150 -3.66 16.68 -11.57
N LEU A 151 -4.90 17.15 -11.79
CA LEU A 151 -5.22 18.58 -11.76
C LEU A 151 -5.21 19.14 -10.33
N VAL A 152 -5.82 18.45 -9.37
CA VAL A 152 -5.84 18.88 -7.97
C VAL A 152 -4.43 18.83 -7.37
N PHE A 153 -3.61 17.84 -7.76
CA PHE A 153 -2.20 17.75 -7.39
C PHE A 153 -1.36 18.97 -7.75
N ARG A 154 -1.67 19.62 -8.88
CA ARG A 154 -0.94 20.81 -9.32
C ARG A 154 -1.18 22.01 -8.42
N ARG A 155 -2.25 22.00 -7.61
CA ARG A 155 -2.70 23.17 -6.85
C ARG A 155 -2.57 23.00 -5.33
N ASP A 156 -3.03 21.89 -4.76
CA ASP A 156 -2.88 21.58 -3.33
C ASP A 156 -2.89 20.06 -3.10
N ARG A 157 -1.74 19.55 -2.65
CA ARG A 157 -1.49 18.11 -2.47
C ARG A 157 -2.27 17.53 -1.28
N SER A 158 -2.49 18.28 -0.22
CA SER A 158 -3.22 17.78 0.96
C SER A 158 -4.72 17.64 0.68
N LEU A 159 -5.27 18.60 -0.06
CA LEU A 159 -6.68 18.64 -0.45
C LEU A 159 -7.01 17.56 -1.49
N ALA A 160 -6.07 17.23 -2.39
CA ALA A 160 -6.23 16.16 -3.39
C ALA A 160 -6.53 14.79 -2.78
N ALA A 161 -5.87 14.42 -1.68
CA ALA A 161 -6.08 13.12 -1.05
C ALA A 161 -7.41 13.05 -0.30
N VAL A 162 -7.78 14.13 0.39
CA VAL A 162 -9.04 14.23 1.10
C VAL A 162 -10.19 14.15 0.09
N VAL A 163 -10.13 14.94 -0.99
CA VAL A 163 -11.13 14.90 -2.06
C VAL A 163 -11.15 13.53 -2.75
N GLY A 164 -9.99 12.95 -3.09
CA GLY A 164 -9.93 11.62 -3.71
C GLY A 164 -10.52 10.51 -2.83
N THR A 165 -10.23 10.54 -1.52
CA THR A 165 -10.78 9.58 -0.55
C THR A 165 -12.28 9.80 -0.36
N LEU A 166 -12.74 11.05 -0.26
CA LEU A 166 -14.16 11.38 -0.16
C LEU A 166 -14.93 10.99 -1.42
N VAL A 167 -14.35 11.17 -2.62
CA VAL A 167 -14.96 10.75 -3.89
C VAL A 167 -15.02 9.22 -3.97
N ALA A 168 -13.97 8.51 -3.56
CA ALA A 168 -13.99 7.04 -3.53
C ALA A 168 -15.05 6.51 -2.53
N VAL A 169 -15.07 7.05 -1.31
CA VAL A 169 -16.05 6.68 -0.28
C VAL A 169 -17.47 7.07 -0.71
N ALA A 170 -17.69 8.27 -1.23
CA ALA A 170 -18.99 8.70 -1.73
C ALA A 170 -19.43 7.87 -2.93
N GLY A 171 -18.52 7.44 -3.81
CA GLY A 171 -18.80 6.52 -4.91
C GLY A 171 -19.21 5.13 -4.42
N ILE A 172 -18.54 4.60 -3.39
CA ILE A 172 -18.92 3.35 -2.71
C ILE A 172 -20.28 3.48 -2.03
N LEU A 173 -20.54 4.58 -1.34
CA LEU A 173 -21.82 4.80 -0.65
C LEU A 173 -22.97 5.07 -1.64
N ALA A 174 -22.69 5.77 -2.74
CA ALA A 174 -23.67 6.02 -3.80
C ALA A 174 -24.00 4.72 -4.55
N THR A 175 -23.02 3.87 -4.85
CA THR A 175 -23.30 2.54 -5.41
C THR A 175 -24.06 1.67 -4.42
N ALA A 176 -23.77 1.75 -3.11
CA ALA A 176 -24.51 1.04 -2.05
C ALA A 176 -25.98 1.41 -1.99
N TRP A 177 -26.30 2.62 -2.43
CA TRP A 177 -27.66 3.14 -2.47
C TRP A 177 -28.49 2.53 -3.62
N PHE A 178 -27.86 2.17 -4.74
CA PHE A 178 -28.54 1.68 -5.93
C PHE A 178 -28.41 0.17 -6.13
N ASP A 179 -27.29 -0.43 -5.74
CA ASP A 179 -26.98 -1.84 -5.96
C ASP A 179 -25.92 -2.35 -4.95
N ILE A 180 -26.36 -3.18 -4.00
CA ILE A 180 -25.52 -3.79 -2.96
C ILE A 180 -24.48 -4.74 -3.56
N GLU A 181 -24.77 -5.41 -4.68
CA GLU A 181 -23.83 -6.33 -5.33
C GLU A 181 -22.73 -5.55 -6.06
N ALA A 182 -23.09 -4.47 -6.75
CA ALA A 182 -22.12 -3.53 -7.33
C ALA A 182 -21.19 -2.92 -6.27
N THR A 183 -21.72 -2.71 -5.06
CA THR A 183 -20.97 -2.16 -3.91
C THR A 183 -19.99 -3.16 -3.32
N ALA A 184 -20.39 -4.43 -3.22
CA ALA A 184 -19.47 -5.50 -2.87
C ALA A 184 -18.33 -5.59 -3.90
N GLY A 185 -18.63 -5.46 -5.19
CA GLY A 185 -17.65 -5.35 -6.27
C GLY A 185 -16.70 -4.16 -6.12
N LEU A 186 -17.21 -2.98 -5.75
CA LEU A 186 -16.41 -1.77 -5.57
C LEU A 186 -15.54 -1.82 -4.30
N LEU A 187 -16.04 -2.42 -3.22
CA LEU A 187 -15.25 -2.70 -2.01
C LEU A 187 -14.13 -3.71 -2.32
N LEU A 188 -14.41 -4.72 -3.14
CA LEU A 188 -13.42 -5.69 -3.62
C LEU A 188 -12.38 -5.08 -4.56
N LEU A 189 -12.77 -4.10 -5.36
CA LEU A 189 -11.90 -3.25 -6.20
C LEU A 189 -10.78 -2.58 -5.42
N VAL A 190 -11.11 -2.13 -4.20
CA VAL A 190 -10.19 -1.50 -3.26
C VAL A 190 -9.44 -2.57 -2.45
N ALA A 191 -10.07 -3.73 -2.22
CA ALA A 191 -9.56 -4.83 -1.39
C ALA A 191 -8.52 -5.74 -2.00
N LEU A 192 -8.86 -6.29 -3.16
CA LEU A 192 -8.17 -7.41 -3.77
C LEU A 192 -6.78 -7.02 -4.26
N PRO A 193 -6.56 -5.82 -4.82
CA PRO A 193 -5.22 -5.44 -5.18
C PRO A 193 -4.41 -4.98 -3.96
N LEU A 194 -5.05 -4.67 -2.82
CA LEU A 194 -4.35 -4.44 -1.55
C LEU A 194 -3.87 -5.76 -0.93
N ALA A 195 -4.76 -6.76 -0.90
CA ALA A 195 -4.42 -8.13 -0.55
C ALA A 195 -3.42 -8.73 -1.56
N GLY A 196 -3.55 -8.40 -2.84
CA GLY A 196 -2.67 -8.81 -3.93
C GLY A 196 -1.30 -8.16 -3.88
N ALA A 197 -1.19 -6.87 -3.55
CA ALA A 197 0.08 -6.20 -3.31
C ALA A 197 0.82 -6.82 -2.12
N VAL A 198 0.09 -7.17 -1.04
CA VAL A 198 0.64 -7.94 0.09
C VAL A 198 1.10 -9.32 -0.38
N VAL A 199 0.30 -10.05 -1.17
CA VAL A 199 0.64 -11.40 -1.66
C VAL A 199 1.82 -11.39 -2.65
N VAL A 200 1.89 -10.44 -3.58
CA VAL A 200 2.97 -10.30 -4.56
C VAL A 200 4.27 -9.81 -3.90
N SER A 201 4.18 -9.05 -2.81
CA SER A 201 5.33 -8.67 -1.98
C SER A 201 5.86 -9.79 -1.09
N LEU A 202 5.14 -10.92 -0.99
CA LEU A 202 5.54 -12.07 -0.19
C LEU A 202 6.15 -13.15 -1.11
N ASN A 203 7.34 -13.63 -0.73
CA ASN A 203 8.03 -14.72 -1.41
C ASN A 203 7.07 -15.92 -1.61
N PRO A 204 6.85 -16.42 -2.84
CA PRO A 204 5.94 -17.54 -3.15
C PRO A 204 6.20 -18.79 -2.28
N GLY A 205 7.46 -19.00 -1.86
CA GLY A 205 7.87 -20.10 -0.98
C GLY A 205 7.39 -19.98 0.47
N LYS A 206 7.12 -18.77 0.99
CA LYS A 206 6.62 -18.53 2.36
C LYS A 206 5.09 -18.61 2.47
N ILE A 207 4.36 -18.60 1.34
CA ILE A 207 2.90 -18.73 1.27
C ILE A 207 2.43 -20.16 1.66
N LEU A 208 3.36 -21.09 1.92
CA LEU A 208 3.09 -22.49 2.23
C LEU A 208 2.73 -22.78 3.71
N ARG A 209 1.89 -21.94 4.34
CA ARG A 209 1.22 -22.31 5.61
C ARG A 209 -0.30 -22.10 5.54
N GLY A 210 -0.97 -23.18 5.14
CA GLY A 210 -2.28 -23.65 5.63
C GLY A 210 -3.53 -22.82 5.38
N SER A 211 -3.67 -21.66 6.03
CA SER A 211 -4.98 -20.98 6.18
C SER A 211 -5.19 -19.82 5.21
N ALA A 212 -4.14 -19.07 4.86
CA ALA A 212 -4.25 -17.95 3.92
C ALA A 212 -4.59 -18.39 2.49
N ARG A 213 -4.17 -19.60 2.09
CA ARG A 213 -4.46 -20.19 0.76
C ARG A 213 -5.93 -20.51 0.58
N LEU A 214 -6.59 -21.09 1.59
CA LEU A 214 -8.00 -21.42 1.52
C LEU A 214 -8.87 -20.16 1.43
N GLY A 215 -8.53 -19.11 2.17
CA GLY A 215 -9.22 -17.82 2.07
C GLY A 215 -9.05 -17.14 0.71
N LEU A 216 -7.83 -17.13 0.15
CA LEU A 216 -7.56 -16.57 -1.18
C LEU A 216 -8.19 -17.39 -2.31
N VAL A 217 -8.13 -18.72 -2.25
CA VAL A 217 -8.75 -19.60 -3.26
C VAL A 217 -10.27 -19.55 -3.16
N ALA A 218 -10.85 -19.50 -1.96
CA ALA A 218 -12.30 -19.31 -1.81
C ALA A 218 -12.75 -17.92 -2.26
N LEU A 219 -11.93 -16.88 -2.05
CA LEU A 219 -12.20 -15.53 -2.53
C LEU A 219 -12.11 -15.43 -4.05
N PHE A 220 -11.04 -15.94 -4.66
CA PHE A 220 -10.92 -16.03 -6.12
C PHE A 220 -12.02 -16.92 -6.70
N GLY A 221 -12.34 -18.04 -6.05
CA GLY A 221 -13.43 -18.93 -6.43
C GLY A 221 -14.78 -18.23 -6.37
N TRP A 222 -15.10 -17.53 -5.28
CA TRP A 222 -16.33 -16.75 -5.15
C TRP A 222 -16.39 -15.61 -6.18
N LEU A 223 -15.30 -14.87 -6.39
CA LEU A 223 -15.23 -13.83 -7.42
C LEU A 223 -15.52 -14.41 -8.81
N VAL A 224 -14.94 -15.58 -9.13
CA VAL A 224 -15.09 -16.27 -10.44
C VAL A 224 -16.51 -16.78 -10.62
N LEU A 225 -17.18 -17.13 -9.53
CA LEU A 225 -18.57 -17.58 -9.52
C LEU A 225 -19.58 -16.42 -9.49
N SER A 226 -19.17 -15.21 -9.10
CA SER A 226 -20.00 -14.00 -9.11
C SER A 226 -19.93 -13.29 -10.47
N THR A 227 -20.71 -13.80 -11.43
CA THR A 227 -20.78 -13.29 -12.81
C THR A 227 -21.30 -11.85 -12.92
N ASP A 228 -21.99 -11.34 -11.91
CA ASP A 228 -22.60 -9.99 -11.92
C ASP A 228 -21.59 -8.87 -11.60
N LEU A 229 -20.35 -9.23 -11.18
CA LEU A 229 -19.30 -8.28 -10.80
C LEU A 229 -18.43 -7.81 -11.98
N VAL A 230 -19.02 -7.49 -13.13
CA VAL A 230 -18.27 -7.15 -14.35
C VAL A 230 -17.33 -5.95 -14.15
N VAL A 231 -17.76 -4.93 -13.40
CA VAL A 231 -16.93 -3.77 -13.01
C VAL A 231 -15.72 -4.21 -12.16
N GLY A 232 -15.95 -5.10 -11.20
CA GLY A 232 -14.92 -5.69 -10.35
C GLY A 232 -13.86 -6.41 -11.17
N TRP A 233 -14.31 -7.26 -12.07
CA TRP A 233 -13.46 -8.01 -13.01
C TRP A 233 -12.67 -7.11 -13.95
N PHE A 234 -13.28 -6.06 -14.48
CA PHE A 234 -12.60 -5.12 -15.36
C PHE A 234 -11.45 -4.41 -14.66
N VAL A 235 -11.66 -3.94 -13.43
CA VAL A 235 -10.61 -3.25 -12.68
C VAL A 235 -9.54 -4.20 -12.19
N MET A 236 -9.90 -5.41 -11.77
CA MET A 236 -8.90 -6.45 -11.44
C MET A 236 -8.08 -6.84 -12.66
N GLY A 237 -8.70 -7.00 -13.83
CA GLY A 237 -8.01 -7.24 -15.10
C GLY A 237 -7.07 -6.08 -15.47
N SER A 238 -7.50 -4.84 -15.26
CA SER A 238 -6.68 -3.65 -15.45
C SER A 238 -5.49 -3.62 -14.49
N TYR A 239 -5.70 -3.91 -13.21
CA TYR A 239 -4.64 -4.00 -12.20
C TYR A 239 -3.63 -5.12 -12.51
N ALA A 240 -4.11 -6.29 -12.90
CA ALA A 240 -3.26 -7.39 -13.32
C ALA A 240 -2.45 -7.03 -14.58
N ALA A 241 -3.06 -6.32 -15.53
CA ALA A 241 -2.38 -5.85 -16.73
C ALA A 241 -1.21 -4.89 -16.41
N ILE A 242 -1.39 -3.92 -15.50
CA ILE A 242 -0.28 -3.04 -15.08
C ILE A 242 0.80 -3.81 -14.30
N GLY A 243 0.42 -4.73 -13.42
CA GLY A 243 1.38 -5.55 -12.68
C GLY A 243 2.25 -6.40 -13.61
N GLN A 244 1.61 -7.06 -14.59
CA GLN A 244 2.31 -7.86 -15.59
C GLN A 244 3.15 -7.01 -16.54
N PHE A 245 2.67 -5.82 -16.91
CA PHE A 245 3.42 -4.87 -17.72
C PHE A 245 4.67 -4.38 -16.98
N ALA A 246 4.54 -4.00 -15.72
CA ALA A 246 5.66 -3.59 -14.87
C ALA A 246 6.68 -4.73 -14.73
N HIS A 247 6.23 -5.95 -14.46
CA HIS A 247 7.11 -7.12 -14.32
C HIS A 247 7.89 -7.42 -15.61
N ARG A 248 7.22 -7.43 -16.77
CA ARG A 248 7.86 -7.69 -18.07
C ARG A 248 8.82 -6.59 -18.52
N THR A 249 8.71 -5.39 -17.95
CA THR A 249 9.57 -4.25 -18.28
C THR A 249 10.68 -4.01 -17.24
N LEU A 250 10.76 -4.84 -16.18
CA LEU A 250 11.77 -4.72 -15.13
C LEU A 250 13.19 -4.77 -15.70
N ASP A 251 13.47 -5.73 -16.57
CA ASP A 251 14.82 -5.94 -17.11
C ASP A 251 15.27 -4.75 -17.97
N THR A 252 14.40 -4.30 -18.88
CA THR A 252 14.67 -3.13 -19.72
C THR A 252 14.82 -1.84 -18.91
N ARG A 253 14.08 -1.72 -17.78
CA ARG A 253 14.25 -0.59 -16.86
C ARG A 253 15.54 -0.69 -16.05
N ASN A 254 15.92 -1.89 -15.58
CA ASN A 254 17.19 -2.13 -14.91
C ASN A 254 18.38 -1.76 -15.78
N GLU A 255 18.39 -2.19 -17.05
CA GLU A 255 19.43 -1.84 -18.01
C GLU A 255 19.51 -0.32 -18.21
N HIS A 256 18.35 0.34 -18.39
CA HIS A 256 18.31 1.79 -18.55
C HIS A 256 18.84 2.55 -17.33
N MET A 257 18.48 2.11 -16.11
CA MET A 257 19.00 2.71 -14.88
C MET A 257 20.51 2.56 -14.78
N LEU A 258 21.04 1.36 -15.03
CA LEU A 258 22.49 1.11 -14.99
C LEU A 258 23.24 1.94 -16.03
N ASP A 259 22.74 2.03 -17.26
CA ASP A 259 23.30 2.86 -18.33
C ASP A 259 23.38 4.34 -17.92
N ARG A 260 22.26 4.89 -17.43
CA ARG A 260 22.19 6.28 -16.94
C ARG A 260 23.12 6.53 -15.77
N MET A 261 23.17 5.61 -14.80
CA MET A 261 24.08 5.69 -13.67
C MET A 261 25.53 5.75 -14.14
N THR A 262 25.91 4.89 -15.09
CA THR A 262 27.27 4.90 -15.64
C THR A 262 27.61 6.20 -16.33
N THR A 263 26.71 6.74 -17.16
CA THR A 263 26.92 8.03 -17.83
C THR A 263 27.14 9.15 -16.81
N ILE A 264 26.28 9.24 -15.80
CA ILE A 264 26.39 10.29 -14.76
C ILE A 264 27.67 10.11 -13.95
N ALA A 265 28.04 8.88 -13.61
CA ALA A 265 29.27 8.58 -12.89
C ALA A 265 30.54 8.92 -13.70
N ASP A 266 30.52 8.68 -15.02
CA ASP A 266 31.59 9.08 -15.93
C ASP A 266 31.73 10.61 -16.01
N GLU A 267 30.61 11.32 -16.12
CA GLU A 267 30.58 12.79 -16.22
C GLU A 267 31.05 13.49 -14.94
N ASN A 268 30.76 12.91 -13.77
CA ASN A 268 31.02 13.55 -12.47
C ASN A 268 32.20 12.92 -11.70
N GLY A 269 32.79 11.84 -12.21
CA GLY A 269 33.91 11.15 -11.56
C GLY A 269 33.53 10.40 -10.29
N TYR A 270 32.33 9.83 -10.21
CA TYR A 270 31.90 9.04 -9.05
C TYR A 270 32.49 7.62 -9.10
N ASP A 271 33.01 7.15 -7.97
CA ASP A 271 33.61 5.82 -7.82
C ASP A 271 32.80 4.91 -6.90
N THR A 272 32.14 5.48 -5.87
CA THR A 272 31.28 4.77 -4.92
C THR A 272 29.87 5.33 -4.95
N MET A 273 28.89 4.48 -5.28
CA MET A 273 27.51 4.91 -5.51
C MET A 273 26.53 4.03 -4.76
N VAL A 274 25.42 4.61 -4.33
CA VAL A 274 24.29 3.88 -3.74
C VAL A 274 23.08 3.99 -4.65
N LEU A 275 22.45 2.87 -5.02
CA LEU A 275 21.17 2.87 -5.75
C LEU A 275 20.02 2.51 -4.81
N VAL A 276 19.11 3.45 -4.60
CA VAL A 276 17.86 3.29 -3.86
C VAL A 276 16.76 2.84 -4.82
N THR A 277 16.24 1.63 -4.63
CA THR A 277 15.29 1.02 -5.57
C THR A 277 14.32 0.07 -4.86
N GLY A 278 13.18 -0.20 -5.51
CA GLY A 278 12.23 -1.19 -5.07
C GLY A 278 12.81 -2.61 -5.11
N LEU A 279 12.37 -3.48 -4.18
CA LEU A 279 12.84 -4.86 -4.08
C LEU A 279 12.76 -5.68 -5.38
N ALA A 280 11.81 -5.37 -6.26
CA ALA A 280 11.65 -6.08 -7.54
C ALA A 280 12.85 -5.86 -8.49
N HIS A 281 13.56 -4.75 -8.37
CA HIS A 281 14.71 -4.42 -9.20
C HIS A 281 16.01 -5.06 -8.68
N VAL A 282 16.16 -5.17 -7.35
CA VAL A 282 17.38 -5.66 -6.68
C VAL A 282 17.86 -7.01 -7.22
N SER A 283 16.94 -7.97 -7.42
CA SER A 283 17.30 -9.32 -7.90
C SER A 283 17.87 -9.34 -9.32
N GLY A 284 17.50 -8.36 -10.16
CA GLY A 284 17.95 -8.28 -11.56
C GLY A 284 19.18 -7.41 -11.78
N LEU A 285 19.51 -6.53 -10.83
CA LEU A 285 20.60 -5.55 -10.95
C LEU A 285 21.99 -6.16 -10.70
N GLY A 286 22.09 -7.17 -9.83
CA GLY A 286 23.38 -7.77 -9.45
C GLY A 286 24.19 -8.31 -10.62
N GLU A 287 23.58 -9.16 -11.44
CA GLU A 287 24.24 -9.77 -12.61
C GLU A 287 24.52 -8.73 -13.70
N ARG A 288 23.56 -7.83 -13.96
CA ARG A 288 23.63 -6.83 -15.04
C ARG A 288 24.63 -5.72 -14.77
N ALA A 289 24.83 -5.33 -13.51
CA ALA A 289 25.81 -4.31 -13.13
C ALA A 289 27.22 -4.61 -13.67
N THR A 290 27.57 -5.90 -13.75
CA THR A 290 28.89 -6.33 -14.26
C THR A 290 29.14 -5.95 -15.72
N GLY A 291 28.08 -5.89 -16.53
CA GLY A 291 28.13 -5.44 -17.94
C GLY A 291 28.32 -3.93 -18.08
N HIS A 292 28.09 -3.17 -17.03
CA HIS A 292 28.18 -1.71 -16.98
C HIS A 292 29.42 -1.21 -16.22
N SER A 293 30.46 -2.05 -16.07
CA SER A 293 31.65 -1.71 -15.27
C SER A 293 31.36 -1.36 -13.80
N LEU A 294 30.19 -1.75 -13.29
CA LEU A 294 29.79 -1.60 -11.90
C LEU A 294 30.00 -2.93 -11.16
N ARG A 295 30.40 -2.87 -9.90
CA ARG A 295 30.52 -4.02 -9.00
C ARG A 295 29.58 -3.83 -7.83
N VAL A 296 28.52 -4.65 -7.79
CA VAL A 296 27.65 -4.70 -6.62
C VAL A 296 28.44 -5.25 -5.44
N SER A 297 28.60 -4.45 -4.39
CA SER A 297 29.43 -4.80 -3.23
C SER A 297 28.60 -5.08 -1.98
N ARG A 298 27.54 -4.30 -1.74
CA ARG A 298 26.55 -4.56 -0.68
C ARG A 298 25.12 -4.45 -1.20
N THR A 299 24.22 -5.20 -0.57
CA THR A 299 22.78 -5.13 -0.84
C THR A 299 22.03 -5.10 0.48
N TYR A 300 21.36 -3.99 0.76
CA TYR A 300 20.41 -3.89 1.86
C TYR A 300 19.04 -4.42 1.44
N THR A 301 18.45 -5.26 2.31
CA THR A 301 17.04 -5.63 2.24
C THR A 301 16.41 -5.57 3.65
N PRO A 302 15.13 -5.18 3.79
CA PRO A 302 14.53 -4.94 5.10
C PRO A 302 14.53 -6.20 5.97
N ARG A 303 14.79 -6.03 7.27
CA ARG A 303 14.93 -7.14 8.25
C ARG A 303 13.77 -8.14 8.28
N TRP A 304 12.57 -7.71 7.93
CA TRP A 304 11.35 -8.55 7.97
C TRP A 304 11.14 -9.38 6.69
N LEU A 305 11.94 -9.16 5.64
CA LEU A 305 11.98 -9.98 4.43
C LEU A 305 13.19 -10.93 4.36
N ARG A 306 14.19 -10.79 5.24
CA ARG A 306 15.30 -11.76 5.35
C ARG A 306 14.76 -13.18 5.49
N THR A 307 15.26 -14.08 4.65
CA THR A 307 14.82 -15.47 4.56
C THR A 307 16.05 -16.35 4.75
N GLY A 308 16.18 -17.00 5.92
CA GLY A 308 17.11 -18.11 6.13
C GLY A 308 18.58 -17.73 6.35
N THR A 309 19.21 -18.55 7.19
CA THR A 309 20.61 -18.62 7.64
C THR A 309 21.64 -18.29 6.55
N ILE A 310 22.42 -17.24 6.79
CA ILE A 310 23.79 -17.12 6.29
C ILE A 310 24.66 -17.33 7.53
N ASP A 311 25.66 -18.21 7.39
CA ASP A 311 26.63 -18.58 8.42
C ASP A 311 27.04 -17.38 9.29
N ASP A 312 26.86 -17.55 10.61
CA ASP A 312 27.69 -16.90 11.62
C ASP A 312 29.16 -17.22 11.22
N ASP A 313 30.17 -16.33 11.14
CA ASP A 313 30.52 -15.13 11.89
C ASP A 313 31.82 -14.52 11.24
N PRO A 314 32.40 -13.36 11.66
CA PRO A 314 32.73 -13.04 13.04
C PRO A 314 32.09 -11.75 13.57
N GLU A 315 31.50 -11.89 14.75
CA GLU A 315 31.30 -10.97 15.86
C GLU A 315 31.71 -9.52 15.57
N PHE A 316 30.71 -8.74 15.20
CA PHE A 316 30.71 -7.32 15.52
C PHE A 316 30.18 -7.18 16.95
N GLU A 317 31.09 -7.16 17.93
CA GLU A 317 30.79 -6.66 19.28
C GLU A 317 30.39 -5.19 19.14
N PRO A 318 29.14 -4.79 19.43
CA PRO A 318 28.79 -3.39 19.49
C PRO A 318 29.39 -2.82 20.78
N ASP A 319 30.19 -1.76 20.65
CA ASP A 319 30.71 -0.98 21.78
C ASP A 319 29.62 -0.73 22.84
N GLU A 320 29.81 -1.33 24.01
CA GLU A 320 29.00 -1.14 25.21
C GLU A 320 29.24 0.25 25.81
N GLU A 321 28.78 1.32 25.17
CA GLU A 321 28.78 2.64 25.85
C GLU A 321 27.65 3.61 25.50
N GLN A 322 26.48 3.09 25.14
CA GLN A 322 25.23 3.84 25.28
C GLN A 322 24.18 3.02 26.03
N ARG A 323 24.33 3.03 27.36
CA ARG A 323 23.29 2.62 28.32
C ARG A 323 22.00 3.41 28.03
N ARG A 324 21.10 2.82 27.25
CA ARG A 324 19.69 3.22 27.25
C ARG A 324 19.12 2.88 28.63
N VAL A 325 18.78 3.92 29.36
CA VAL A 325 18.11 3.89 30.65
C VAL A 325 16.89 2.96 30.60
N SER A 326 16.78 2.13 31.64
CA SER A 326 15.78 1.10 31.96
C SER A 326 14.43 1.18 31.21
N ARG A 327 14.08 0.11 30.47
CA ARG A 327 12.73 -0.20 29.98
C ARG A 327 12.16 -1.35 30.77
N ASP A 328 11.67 -1.04 31.97
CA ASP A 328 11.40 -2.05 33.00
C ASP A 328 10.04 -2.77 32.88
N HIS A 329 9.48 -2.96 31.69
CA HIS A 329 8.35 -3.88 31.49
C HIS A 329 8.48 -4.63 30.15
N PRO A 330 8.47 -5.98 30.15
CA PRO A 330 8.37 -6.74 28.91
C PRO A 330 7.05 -6.42 28.22
N ILE A 331 7.13 -5.86 27.01
CA ILE A 331 5.97 -5.55 26.17
C ILE A 331 5.27 -6.87 25.82
N GLN A 332 4.13 -7.16 26.44
CA GLN A 332 3.28 -8.29 26.08
C GLN A 332 2.20 -7.86 25.09
N PRO A 333 2.37 -8.09 23.77
CA PRO A 333 1.31 -7.81 22.81
C PRO A 333 0.06 -8.62 23.15
N GLY A 334 -1.12 -7.99 23.04
CA GLY A 334 -2.38 -8.66 23.30
C GLY A 334 -2.54 -9.91 22.44
N SER A 335 -2.90 -11.05 23.05
CA SER A 335 -3.04 -12.30 22.31
C SER A 335 -4.14 -12.20 21.24
N THR A 336 -3.91 -12.82 20.09
CA THR A 336 -4.85 -12.78 18.94
C THR A 336 -6.25 -13.25 19.33
N GLY A 337 -6.35 -14.25 20.22
CA GLY A 337 -7.63 -14.74 20.73
C GLY A 337 -8.41 -13.72 21.58
N ARG A 338 -7.73 -12.94 22.44
CA ARG A 338 -8.37 -11.87 23.22
C ARG A 338 -8.85 -10.74 22.32
N ARG A 339 -8.09 -10.42 21.27
CA ARG A 339 -8.50 -9.41 20.27
C ARG A 339 -9.72 -9.88 19.49
N ALA A 340 -9.80 -11.16 19.12
CA ALA A 340 -10.97 -11.73 18.46
C ALA A 340 -12.22 -11.69 19.37
N ALA A 341 -12.07 -12.07 20.65
CA ALA A 341 -13.15 -11.95 21.63
C ALA A 341 -13.61 -10.50 21.83
N ALA A 342 -12.68 -9.54 21.90
CA ALA A 342 -12.99 -8.12 21.98
C ALA A 342 -13.80 -7.65 20.76
N SER A 343 -13.38 -8.05 19.55
CA SER A 343 -14.07 -7.73 18.31
C SER A 343 -15.49 -8.31 18.25
N LEU A 344 -15.72 -9.49 18.80
CA LEU A 344 -17.05 -10.10 18.86
C LEU A 344 -17.98 -9.30 19.76
N VAL A 345 -17.52 -8.92 20.95
CA VAL A 345 -18.30 -8.09 21.89
C VAL A 345 -18.59 -6.71 21.29
N ASP A 346 -17.59 -6.09 20.68
CA ASP A 346 -17.75 -4.79 20.01
C ASP A 346 -18.74 -4.88 18.83
N LEU A 347 -18.70 -5.98 18.06
CA LEU A 347 -19.66 -6.22 16.97
C LEU A 347 -21.08 -6.35 17.51
N THR A 348 -21.29 -7.12 18.58
CA THR A 348 -22.61 -7.24 19.23
C THR A 348 -23.12 -5.88 19.70
N ALA A 349 -22.27 -5.07 20.34
CA ALA A 349 -22.64 -3.73 20.78
C ALA A 349 -23.10 -2.84 19.61
N VAL A 350 -22.34 -2.82 18.51
CA VAL A 350 -22.71 -2.07 17.30
C VAL A 350 -23.99 -2.60 16.67
N MET A 351 -24.21 -3.92 16.62
CA MET A 351 -25.44 -4.52 16.11
C MET A 351 -26.66 -4.11 16.93
N VAL A 352 -26.54 -4.11 18.27
CA VAL A 352 -27.63 -3.68 19.17
C VAL A 352 -27.94 -2.19 18.97
N LEU A 353 -26.92 -1.34 18.88
CA LEU A 353 -27.11 0.10 18.62
C LEU A 353 -27.77 0.36 17.28
N THR A 354 -27.36 -0.37 16.24
CA THR A 354 -27.93 -0.27 14.89
C THR A 354 -29.39 -0.76 14.88
N TRP A 355 -29.68 -1.87 15.54
CA TRP A 355 -31.04 -2.39 15.67
C TRP A 355 -31.95 -1.42 16.43
N ALA A 356 -31.47 -0.84 17.53
CA ALA A 356 -32.22 0.15 18.31
C ALA A 356 -32.52 1.41 17.50
N LEU A 357 -31.55 1.91 16.73
CA LEU A 357 -31.77 3.03 15.82
C LEU A 357 -32.83 2.68 14.76
N ALA A 358 -32.73 1.51 14.14
CA ALA A 358 -33.72 1.06 13.15
C ALA A 358 -35.13 1.01 13.74
N ARG A 359 -35.31 0.45 14.95
CA ARG A 359 -36.60 0.43 15.64
C ARG A 359 -37.11 1.82 16.01
N GLY A 360 -36.23 2.73 16.41
CA GLY A 360 -36.60 4.12 16.70
C GLY A 360 -37.11 4.87 15.48
N LEU A 361 -36.51 4.63 14.31
CA LEU A 361 -36.93 5.23 13.05
C LEU A 361 -38.26 4.69 12.54
N ASP A 362 -38.55 3.41 12.80
CA ASP A 362 -39.86 2.80 12.50
C ASP A 362 -41.02 3.49 13.23
N LEU A 363 -40.76 4.20 14.34
CA LEU A 363 -41.75 4.97 15.10
C LEU A 363 -42.07 6.33 14.48
N VAL A 364 -41.30 6.80 13.49
CA VAL A 364 -41.51 8.09 12.84
C VAL A 364 -42.11 7.86 11.44
N PRO A 365 -43.39 8.21 11.22
CA PRO A 365 -44.06 7.99 9.94
C PRO A 365 -43.31 8.69 8.78
N GLY A 366 -43.01 7.95 7.71
CA GLY A 366 -42.29 8.45 6.53
C GLY A 366 -40.77 8.22 6.54
N LEU A 367 -40.19 7.75 7.65
CA LEU A 367 -38.76 7.42 7.80
C LEU A 367 -38.48 5.91 7.83
N ARG A 368 -39.24 5.12 7.05
CA ARG A 368 -39.04 3.66 6.98
C ARG A 368 -37.62 3.33 6.53
N SER A 369 -36.96 2.43 7.27
CA SER A 369 -35.57 2.08 6.98
C SER A 369 -35.50 1.12 5.78
N GLU A 370 -35.15 1.66 4.61
CA GLU A 370 -34.65 0.85 3.50
C GLU A 370 -33.33 0.18 3.91
N THR A 371 -33.03 -1.00 3.35
CA THR A 371 -31.82 -1.78 3.68
C THR A 371 -30.53 -0.94 3.58
N GLY A 372 -30.45 -0.02 2.61
CA GLY A 372 -29.32 0.90 2.46
C GLY A 372 -29.13 1.87 3.64
N PHE A 373 -30.22 2.36 4.24
CA PHE A 373 -30.16 3.25 5.40
C PHE A 373 -29.61 2.52 6.63
N VAL A 374 -30.01 1.26 6.82
CA VAL A 374 -29.52 0.41 7.92
C VAL A 374 -28.02 0.13 7.78
N LEU A 375 -27.53 -0.10 6.55
CA LEU A 375 -26.10 -0.33 6.27
C LEU A 375 -25.25 0.94 6.51
N VAL A 376 -25.71 2.10 6.04
CA VAL A 376 -25.03 3.38 6.30
C VAL A 376 -25.05 3.70 7.80
N GLY A 377 -26.18 3.50 8.46
CA GLY A 377 -26.33 3.64 9.91
C GLY A 377 -25.36 2.74 10.68
N PHE A 378 -25.25 1.46 10.28
CA PHE A 378 -24.29 0.52 10.85
C PHE A 378 -22.85 1.04 10.71
N ALA A 379 -22.45 1.49 9.53
CA ALA A 379 -21.09 1.98 9.29
C ALA A 379 -20.78 3.23 10.15
N LEU A 380 -21.70 4.19 10.23
CA LEU A 380 -21.54 5.40 11.03
C LEU A 380 -21.51 5.11 12.53
N ILE A 381 -22.41 4.25 13.02
CA ILE A 381 -22.42 3.80 14.42
C ILE A 381 -21.14 3.06 14.74
N ALA A 382 -20.70 2.14 13.88
CA ALA A 382 -19.46 1.40 14.07
C ALA A 382 -18.26 2.35 14.15
N PHE A 383 -18.17 3.32 13.24
CA PHE A 383 -17.09 4.31 13.24
C PHE A 383 -17.12 5.18 14.50
N GLY A 384 -18.28 5.75 14.84
CA GLY A 384 -18.47 6.62 16.00
C GLY A 384 -18.21 5.91 17.33
N TYR A 385 -18.73 4.68 17.49
CA TYR A 385 -18.51 3.84 18.67
C TYR A 385 -17.02 3.60 18.92
N HIS A 386 -16.29 3.19 17.89
CA HIS A 386 -14.87 2.86 18.06
C HIS A 386 -14.00 4.09 18.22
N LEU A 387 -14.20 5.13 17.38
CA LEU A 387 -13.45 6.38 17.49
C LEU A 387 -13.70 7.05 18.85
N GLY A 388 -14.97 7.19 19.24
CA GLY A 388 -15.36 7.89 20.47
C GLY A 388 -14.81 7.21 21.71
N LEU A 389 -14.99 5.89 21.85
CA LEU A 389 -14.51 5.16 23.02
C LEU A 389 -12.98 5.07 23.08
N GLU A 390 -12.32 4.90 21.95
CA GLU A 390 -10.86 4.82 21.92
C GLU A 390 -10.21 6.18 22.16
N ALA A 391 -10.78 7.27 21.63
CA ALA A 391 -10.27 8.61 21.86
C ALA A 391 -10.53 9.12 23.29
N ALA A 392 -11.58 8.63 23.95
CA ALA A 392 -11.94 9.02 25.32
C ALA A 392 -11.28 8.15 26.41
N PHE A 393 -11.10 6.85 26.15
CA PHE A 393 -10.71 5.88 27.18
C PHE A 393 -9.55 4.96 26.77
N GLY A 394 -9.02 5.10 25.55
CA GLY A 394 -8.01 4.19 25.00
C GLY A 394 -8.52 2.76 24.76
N ARG A 395 -9.82 2.48 24.95
CA ARG A 395 -10.40 1.14 24.83
C ARG A 395 -11.90 1.18 24.55
N THR A 396 -12.36 0.18 23.81
CA THR A 396 -13.78 -0.11 23.54
C THR A 396 -14.36 -0.97 24.66
N LEU A 397 -15.67 -1.22 24.64
CA LEU A 397 -16.30 -2.12 25.62
C LEU A 397 -15.69 -3.53 25.56
N GLY A 398 -15.55 -4.10 24.37
CA GLY A 398 -14.96 -5.43 24.18
C GLY A 398 -13.50 -5.49 24.61
N LYS A 399 -12.72 -4.44 24.33
CA LYS A 399 -11.33 -4.33 24.81
C LYS A 399 -11.26 -4.21 26.32
N ARG A 400 -12.15 -3.43 26.94
CA ARG A 400 -12.23 -3.33 28.41
C ARG A 400 -12.52 -4.69 29.05
N LEU A 401 -13.46 -5.45 28.51
CA LEU A 401 -13.85 -6.77 29.02
C LEU A 401 -12.75 -7.83 28.83
N THR A 402 -11.93 -7.69 27.80
CA THR A 402 -10.80 -8.60 27.50
C THR A 402 -9.46 -8.14 28.08
N ARG A 403 -9.47 -7.07 28.90
CA ARG A 403 -8.29 -6.41 29.49
C ARG A 403 -7.26 -5.98 28.44
N LEU A 404 -7.75 -5.36 27.38
CA LEU A 404 -6.95 -4.77 26.33
C LEU A 404 -7.06 -3.24 26.38
N VAL A 405 -5.96 -2.59 26.10
CA VAL A 405 -5.89 -1.13 25.93
C VAL A 405 -5.09 -0.81 24.68
N VAL A 406 -5.40 0.33 24.10
CA VAL A 406 -4.73 0.88 22.93
C VAL A 406 -3.74 1.89 23.46
N THR A 407 -2.47 1.74 23.08
CA THR A 407 -1.40 2.67 23.43
C THR A 407 -0.70 3.11 22.16
N ASP A 408 0.10 4.17 22.25
CA ASP A 408 1.16 4.37 21.27
C ASP A 408 2.27 3.30 21.40
N GLU A 409 3.30 3.39 20.56
CA GLU A 409 4.44 2.47 20.58
C GLU A 409 5.30 2.58 21.85
N GLU A 410 5.22 3.69 22.56
CA GLU A 410 5.96 3.97 23.79
C GLU A 410 5.20 3.45 25.02
N GLY A 411 3.89 3.29 24.92
CA GLY A 411 3.00 2.80 25.96
C GLY A 411 2.08 3.83 26.58
N TYR A 412 2.09 5.05 26.08
CA TYR A 412 1.25 6.12 26.55
C TYR A 412 -0.12 6.11 25.86
N GLU A 413 -1.00 6.97 26.35
CA GLU A 413 -2.31 7.16 25.76
C GLU A 413 -2.19 7.64 24.31
N PRO A 414 -2.91 6.99 23.37
CA PRO A 414 -2.82 7.35 21.96
C PRO A 414 -3.43 8.74 21.74
N SER A 415 -2.79 9.55 20.91
CA SER A 415 -3.36 10.85 20.53
C SER A 415 -4.72 10.68 19.84
N ARG A 416 -5.61 11.68 19.97
CA ARG A 416 -6.93 11.69 19.29
C ARG A 416 -6.79 11.51 17.77
N ARG A 417 -5.72 12.06 17.19
CA ARG A 417 -5.37 11.88 15.77
C ARG A 417 -5.02 10.43 15.44
N ALA A 418 -4.23 9.77 16.29
CA ALA A 418 -3.91 8.36 16.13
C ALA A 418 -5.17 7.48 16.19
N CYS A 419 -6.07 7.75 17.14
CA CYS A 419 -7.38 7.08 17.21
C CYS A 419 -8.22 7.29 15.94
N LEU A 420 -8.24 8.51 15.40
CA LEU A 420 -8.94 8.83 14.16
C LEU A 420 -8.36 8.08 12.96
N VAL A 421 -7.06 8.17 12.74
CA VAL A 421 -6.35 7.49 11.63
C VAL A 421 -6.60 6.00 11.68
N ARG A 422 -6.47 5.38 12.86
CA ARG A 422 -6.72 3.95 12.99
C ARG A 422 -8.15 3.57 12.63
N ASN A 423 -9.14 4.34 13.08
CA ASN A 423 -10.54 3.99 12.84
C ASN A 423 -11.00 4.32 11.42
N LEU A 424 -10.39 5.30 10.75
CA LEU A 424 -10.63 5.58 9.33
C LEU A 424 -10.14 4.44 8.43
N VAL A 425 -9.07 3.74 8.83
CA VAL A 425 -8.52 2.60 8.08
C VAL A 425 -9.25 1.30 8.41
N ARG A 426 -10.04 1.27 9.48
CA ARG A 426 -10.73 0.06 9.93
C ARG A 426 -11.65 -0.60 8.87
N PRO A 427 -12.35 0.12 7.98
CA PRO A 427 -13.08 -0.51 6.88
C PRO A 427 -12.18 -1.35 5.96
N VAL A 428 -10.93 -0.91 5.77
CA VAL A 428 -9.91 -1.65 5.02
C VAL A 428 -9.47 -2.90 5.79
N ASP A 429 -9.34 -2.81 7.11
CA ASP A 429 -9.07 -4.00 7.94
C ASP A 429 -10.23 -4.99 7.92
N PHE A 430 -11.49 -4.52 7.94
CA PHE A 430 -12.73 -5.33 7.98
C PHE A 430 -12.97 -6.13 6.70
N LEU A 431 -12.29 -5.74 5.65
CA LEU A 431 -12.43 -6.28 4.31
C LEU A 431 -12.08 -7.77 4.26
N ILE A 432 -12.97 -8.56 3.64
CA ILE A 432 -12.90 -10.03 3.62
C ILE A 432 -12.87 -10.58 5.07
N PHE A 433 -13.89 -10.25 5.87
CA PHE A 433 -14.04 -10.76 7.25
C PHE A 433 -12.80 -10.57 8.15
N TYR A 434 -12.24 -9.36 8.18
CA TYR A 434 -11.01 -9.04 8.92
C TYR A 434 -9.71 -9.68 8.40
N PHE A 435 -9.70 -10.31 7.21
CA PHE A 435 -8.53 -11.02 6.70
C PHE A 435 -7.28 -10.13 6.60
N VAL A 436 -7.42 -8.90 6.09
CA VAL A 436 -6.32 -7.93 6.01
C VAL A 436 -5.74 -7.63 7.40
N GLY A 437 -6.61 -7.44 8.39
CA GLY A 437 -6.22 -7.25 9.78
C GLY A 437 -5.50 -8.48 10.37
N PHE A 438 -5.95 -9.70 10.06
CA PHE A 438 -5.31 -10.93 10.54
C PHE A 438 -3.95 -11.18 9.90
N VAL A 439 -3.82 -10.96 8.58
CA VAL A 439 -2.55 -11.09 7.87
C VAL A 439 -1.54 -10.08 8.39
N THR A 440 -1.92 -8.81 8.53
CA THR A 440 -1.03 -7.77 9.06
C THR A 440 -0.59 -8.04 10.50
N MET A 441 -1.49 -8.55 11.36
CA MET A 441 -1.11 -9.00 12.71
C MET A 441 -0.13 -10.19 12.68
N GLY A 442 -0.29 -11.13 11.75
CA GLY A 442 0.57 -12.30 11.62
C GLY A 442 1.97 -11.99 11.07
N LEU A 443 2.08 -10.91 10.28
CA LEU A 443 3.32 -10.46 9.66
C LEU A 443 4.14 -9.51 10.55
N THR A 444 3.56 -8.97 11.63
CA THR A 444 4.21 -7.97 12.48
C THR A 444 4.59 -8.53 13.85
N LYS A 445 5.83 -8.27 14.30
CA LYS A 445 6.33 -8.74 15.61
C LYS A 445 5.47 -8.27 16.79
N ARG A 446 4.92 -7.06 16.71
CA ARG A 446 4.04 -6.45 17.72
C ARG A 446 2.54 -6.76 17.52
N ARG A 447 2.20 -7.64 16.55
CA ARG A 447 0.82 -8.02 16.20
C ARG A 447 -0.09 -6.81 15.93
N GLN A 448 0.41 -5.84 15.18
CA GLN A 448 -0.32 -4.63 14.79
C GLN A 448 -1.16 -4.89 13.54
N ARG A 449 -2.40 -4.38 13.49
CA ARG A 449 -3.22 -4.32 12.26
C ARG A 449 -2.74 -3.20 11.35
N LEU A 450 -3.26 -3.13 10.12
CA LEU A 450 -2.97 -2.02 9.21
C LEU A 450 -3.24 -0.66 9.86
N GLY A 451 -4.43 -0.48 10.45
CA GLY A 451 -4.74 0.77 11.16
C GLY A 451 -3.85 1.04 12.39
N ASP A 452 -3.35 -0.01 13.06
CA ASP A 452 -2.44 0.15 14.21
C ASP A 452 -1.05 0.62 13.75
N LEU A 453 -0.53 0.03 12.66
CA LEU A 453 0.74 0.41 12.02
C LEU A 453 0.72 1.86 11.52
N LEU A 454 -0.38 2.26 10.87
CA LEU A 454 -0.52 3.61 10.31
C LEU A 454 -0.67 4.68 11.40
N ALA A 455 -1.27 4.33 12.53
CA ALA A 455 -1.48 5.24 13.64
C ALA A 455 -0.31 5.30 14.63
N GLY A 456 0.73 4.47 14.47
CA GLY A 456 1.80 4.33 15.46
C GLY A 456 1.26 3.84 16.81
N THR A 457 0.28 2.93 16.78
CA THR A 457 -0.38 2.40 17.97
C THR A 457 -0.24 0.91 18.05
N GLU A 458 -0.44 0.36 19.24
CA GLU A 458 -0.55 -1.06 19.45
C GLU A 458 -1.63 -1.39 20.48
N VAL A 459 -1.96 -2.67 20.59
CA VAL A 459 -2.93 -3.15 21.58
C VAL A 459 -2.20 -4.02 22.59
N ARG A 460 -2.16 -3.53 23.82
CA ARG A 460 -1.49 -4.16 24.95
C ARG A 460 -2.51 -4.82 25.86
N LYS A 461 -2.06 -5.87 26.56
CA LYS A 461 -2.78 -6.41 27.70
C LYS A 461 -2.53 -5.49 28.90
N VAL A 462 -3.58 -5.19 29.64
CA VAL A 462 -3.50 -4.59 30.98
C VAL A 462 -3.66 -5.73 31.98
N ASP A 463 -2.84 -5.76 33.02
CA ASP A 463 -2.93 -6.79 34.06
C ASP A 463 -4.20 -6.66 34.92
#